data_AF-A0A2G5BD06-F1
#
_entry.id   AF-A0A2G5BD06-F1
#
_cell.length_a   1.000
_cell.length_b   1.000
_cell.length_c   1.000
_cell.angle_alpha   90.00
_cell.angle_beta   90.00
_cell.angle_gamma   90.00
#
_symmetry.space_group_name_H-M   'P 1'
#
loop_
_entity.id
_entity.type
_entity.pdbx_description
1 polymer ?
#
loop_
_entity_poly.entity_id
_entity_poly.type
_entity_poly.pdbx_seq_one_letter_code
_entity_poly.pdbx_strand_id
1 'polypeptide(L)' 'MDDKAGGTSDRKYVCDWRNCGQSFDRIEHLNRHKRRHTGEKPYRCLAGRCTKLFSRFDNMMQHVGIH' A
#
# COMPACT_ATOMS: atom_id res chain seq x y z
N MET A 1 12.21 -2.41 38.99
CA MET A 1 10.86 -2.43 38.38
C MET A 1 10.84 -1.16 37.57
N ASP A 2 11.34 -1.23 36.34
CA ASP A 2 11.71 -0.04 35.58
C ASP A 2 10.95 -0.11 34.26
N ASP A 3 9.93 0.73 34.20
CA ASP A 3 8.92 0.82 33.16
C ASP A 3 9.54 1.11 31.79
N LYS A 4 9.54 0.10 30.92
CA LYS A 4 9.70 0.32 29.48
C LYS A 4 8.44 1.01 28.96
N ALA A 5 8.44 2.34 28.99
CA ALA A 5 7.57 3.16 28.14
C ALA A 5 8.01 2.98 26.67
N GLY A 6 7.69 1.82 26.09
CA GLY A 6 7.73 1.59 24.65
C GLY A 6 6.54 2.31 24.03
N GLY A 7 6.81 3.29 23.16
CA GLY A 7 5.79 4.07 22.48
C GLY A 7 4.67 3.19 21.95
N THR A 8 3.43 3.54 22.32
CA THR A 8 2.22 2.83 21.90
C THR A 8 2.09 2.94 20.39
N SER A 9 2.61 1.95 19.66
CA SER A 9 2.36 1.80 18.23
C SER A 9 0.95 1.23 18.09
N ASP A 10 -0.03 2.11 18.27
CA ASP A 10 -1.44 1.79 18.13
C ASP A 10 -1.75 1.59 16.64
N ARG A 11 -1.44 0.40 16.12
CA ARG A 11 -1.80 -0.01 14.77
C ARG A 11 -3.31 -0.24 14.70
N LYS A 12 -4.06 0.86 14.60
CA LYS A 12 -5.53 0.90 14.60
C LYS A 12 -6.18 0.21 13.41
N TYR A 13 -5.53 0.22 12.25
CA TYR A 13 -6.18 -0.15 10.99
C TYR A 13 -5.80 -1.57 10.57
N VAL A 14 -6.71 -2.52 10.74
CA VAL A 14 -6.48 -3.94 10.45
C VAL A 14 -7.13 -4.33 9.12
N CYS A 15 -6.43 -5.15 8.34
CA CYS A 15 -6.99 -5.76 7.14
C CYS A 15 -7.99 -6.86 7.50
N ASP A 16 -9.19 -6.73 6.96
CA ASP A 16 -10.36 -7.61 7.10
C ASP A 16 -10.32 -8.87 6.23
N TRP A 17 -9.27 -9.07 5.44
CA TRP A 17 -9.16 -10.22 4.56
C TRP A 17 -8.86 -11.52 5.34
N ARG A 18 -9.60 -12.59 5.02
CA ARG A 18 -9.75 -13.83 5.82
C ARG A 18 -8.44 -14.46 6.34
N ASN A 19 -7.31 -14.27 5.66
CA ASN A 19 -6.00 -14.81 6.04
C ASN A 19 -4.87 -13.77 6.00
N CYS A 20 -5.18 -12.47 6.13
CA CYS A 20 -4.16 -11.43 5.98
C CYS A 20 -3.58 -10.94 7.32
N GLY A 21 -4.43 -10.60 8.29
CA GLY A 21 -4.02 -10.16 9.63
C GLY A 21 -3.09 -8.95 9.72
N GLN A 22 -2.80 -8.26 8.60
CA GLN A 22 -1.89 -7.11 8.60
C GLN A 22 -2.55 -5.89 9.23
N SER A 23 -1.81 -5.19 10.09
CA SER A 23 -2.25 -3.94 10.70
C SER A 23 -1.34 -2.79 10.32
N PHE A 24 -1.93 -1.60 10.29
CA PHE A 24 -1.31 -0.36 9.85
C PHE A 24 -1.58 0.74 10.86
N ASP A 25 -0.62 1.66 10.95
CA ASP A 25 -0.70 2.88 11.74
C ASP A 25 -1.61 3.93 11.09
N ARG A 26 -1.81 3.85 9.77
CA ARG A 26 -2.60 4.81 8.98
C ARG A 26 -3.58 4.14 8.04
N ILE A 27 -4.73 4.79 7.84
CA ILE A 27 -5.79 4.29 6.97
C ILE A 27 -5.37 4.29 5.49
N GLU A 28 -4.58 5.26 5.03
CA GLU A 28 -4.13 5.26 3.63
C GLU A 28 -3.24 4.05 3.32
N HIS A 29 -2.46 3.59 4.30
CA HIS A 29 -1.64 2.39 4.19
C HIS A 29 -2.50 1.13 4.08
N LEU A 30 -3.55 1.01 4.91
CA LEU A 30 -4.53 -0.08 4.81
C LEU A 30 -5.24 -0.08 3.46
N ASN A 31 -5.73 1.07 2.99
CA ASN A 31 -6.42 1.19 1.71
C ASN A 31 -5.51 0.80 0.53
N ARG A 32 -4.26 1.26 0.53
CA ARG A 32 -3.26 0.83 -0.45
C ARG A 32 -3.01 -0.67 -0.38
N HIS A 33 -2.90 -1.22 0.83
CA HIS A 33 -2.69 -2.65 1.04
C HIS A 33 -3.86 -3.49 0.50
N LYS A 34 -5.12 -3.05 0.67
CA LYS A 34 -6.31 -3.78 0.18
C LYS A 34 -6.25 -4.06 -1.32
N ARG A 35 -5.59 -3.20 -2.11
CA ARG A 35 -5.36 -3.42 -3.56
C ARG A 35 -4.55 -4.68 -3.87
N ARG A 36 -3.77 -5.21 -2.91
CA ARG A 36 -3.07 -6.49 -3.06
C ARG A 36 -4.04 -7.67 -3.13
N HIS A 37 -5.18 -7.57 -2.46
CA HIS A 37 -6.20 -8.62 -2.44
C HIS A 37 -7.13 -8.51 -3.64
N THR A 38 -7.54 -7.29 -4.01
CA THR A 38 -8.45 -7.07 -5.15
C THR A 38 -7.73 -7.11 -6.50
N GLY A 39 -6.41 -6.89 -6.53
CA GLY A 39 -5.65 -6.80 -7.77
C GLY A 39 -5.83 -5.48 -8.53
N GLU A 40 -6.49 -4.48 -7.92
CA GLU A 40 -6.72 -3.18 -8.56
C GLU A 40 -5.41 -2.47 -8.93
N LYS A 41 -5.35 -1.97 -10.16
CA LYS A 41 -4.23 -1.22 -10.71
C LYS A 41 -4.70 0.08 -11.36
N PRO A 42 -5.06 1.09 -10.55
CA PRO A 42 -5.69 2.32 -11.07
C PRO A 42 -4.73 3.22 -11.84
N TYR A 43 -3.40 3.02 -11.73
CA TYR A 43 -2.43 3.91 -12.35
C TYR A 43 -1.93 3.33 -13.67
N ARG A 44 -2.34 3.94 -14.78
CA ARG A 44 -1.79 3.66 -16.11
C ARG A 44 -0.47 4.41 -16.30
N CYS A 45 0.51 3.76 -16.94
CA CYS A 45 1.73 4.44 -17.37
C CYS A 45 1.40 5.68 -18.21
N LEU A 46 2.11 6.78 -17.95
CA LEU A 46 1.90 8.05 -18.64
C LEU A 46 2.52 8.09 -20.05
N ALA A 47 3.42 7.16 -20.38
CA ALA A 47 3.97 7.05 -21.73
C ALA A 47 2.90 6.51 -22.69
N GLY A 48 2.55 7.27 -23.73
CA GLY A 48 1.35 7.03 -24.54
C GLY A 48 1.24 5.65 -25.24
N ARG A 49 2.36 4.98 -25.56
CA ARG A 49 2.35 3.62 -26.14
C ARG A 49 2.40 2.52 -25.08
N CYS A 50 2.59 2.87 -23.82
CA CYS A 50 2.71 1.91 -22.72
C CYS A 50 1.34 1.59 -22.13
N THR A 51 1.01 0.31 -22.08
CA THR A 51 -0.26 -0.19 -21.52
C THR A 51 -0.12 -0.73 -20.11
N LYS A 52 1.06 -0.61 -19.48
CA LYS A 52 1.31 -1.13 -18.13
C LYS A 52 0.48 -0.39 -17.09
N LEU A 53 -0.07 -1.16 -16.17
CA LEU A 53 -0.89 -0.70 -15.04
C LEU A 53 -0.18 -1.02 -13.72
N PHE A 54 -0.34 -0.16 -12.73
CA PHE A 54 0.28 -0.26 -11.42
C PHE A 54 -0.75 -0.06 -10.30
N SER A 55 -0.55 -0.75 -9.18
CA SER A 55 -1.36 -0.60 -7.97
C SER A 55 -1.01 0.65 -7.15
N ARG A 56 0.16 1.24 -7.41
CA ARG A 56 0.68 2.44 -6.74
C ARG A 56 1.23 3.46 -7.74
N PHE A 57 1.06 4.74 -7.41
CA PHE A 57 1.49 5.87 -8.24
C PHE A 57 3.01 5.99 -8.33
N ASP A 58 3.72 5.87 -7.21
CA ASP A 58 5.17 5.96 -7.14
C ASP A 58 5.86 4.87 -7.97
N ASN A 59 5.34 3.64 -7.94
CA ASN A 59 5.81 2.56 -8.80
C ASN A 59 5.61 2.87 -10.30
N MET A 60 4.46 3.46 -10.66
CA MET A 60 4.20 3.88 -12.04
C MET A 60 5.17 4.99 -12.45
N MET A 61 5.38 6.00 -11.61
CA MET A 61 6.30 7.10 -11.90
C MET A 61 7.75 6.63 -12.05
N GLN A 62 8.20 5.70 -11.21
CA GLN A 62 9.51 5.08 -11.36
C GLN A 62 9.62 4.32 -12.70
N HIS A 63 8.56 3.62 -13.10
CA HIS A 63 8.51 2.95 -14.39
C HIS A 63 8.58 3.92 -15.57
N VAL A 64 8.01 5.13 -15.47
CA VAL A 64 8.07 6.10 -16.56
C VAL A 64 9.52 6.44 -16.94
N GLY A 65 10.45 6.44 -15.98
CA GLY A 65 11.86 6.73 -16.24
C GLY A 65 12.62 5.70 -17.09
N ILE A 66 12.01 4.55 -17.43
CA ILE A 66 12.61 3.54 -18.33
C ILE A 66 12.05 3.59 -19.76
N HIS A 67 11.19 4.56 -20.06
CA HIS A 67 10.76 4.88 -21.42
C HIS A 67 11.72 5.87 -22.06
#